data_AF-A0A0B2PBU5-F1
#
_entry.id   AF-A0A0B2PBU5-F1
#
_cell.length_a   1.000
_cell.length_b   1.000
_cell.length_c   1.000
_cell.angle_alpha   90.00
_cell.angle_beta   90.00
_cell.angle_gamma   90.00
#
_symmetry.space_group_name_H-M   'P 1'
#
loop_
_entity.id
_entity.type
_entity.pdbx_description
1 polymer ?
#
loop_
_entity_poly.entity_id
_entity_poly.type
_entity_poly.pdbx_seq_one_letter_code
_entity_poly.pdbx_strand_id
1 'polypeptide(L)'
;MMESPPQGLSQIIDSIALTMSEDFLHNTTRKTIGGLKDCFEVTCFPIFGTVKYVVDDEKWYHINVCVIDESNSTTSVIFDQDATILFSKSCANMFETYMKVLYD
;
A
#
# COMPACT_ATOMS: atom_id res chain seq x y z
N MET A 1 -32.66 17.69 18.99
CA MET A 1 -31.24 17.32 19.12
C MET A 1 -31.07 16.00 18.41
N MET A 2 -30.26 15.95 17.34
CA MET A 2 -29.84 14.66 16.77
C MET A 2 -28.53 14.28 17.47
N GLU A 3 -28.57 13.17 18.20
CA GLU A 3 -27.38 12.53 18.78
C GLU A 3 -26.41 12.19 17.64
N SER A 4 -25.15 12.61 17.75
CA SER A 4 -24.13 12.26 16.76
C SER A 4 -23.82 10.75 16.82
N PRO A 5 -23.49 10.09 15.71
CA PRO A 5 -23.08 8.70 15.72
C PRO A 5 -21.90 8.47 16.67
N PRO A 6 -21.83 7.32 17.36
CA PRO A 6 -20.75 7.03 18.31
C PRO A 6 -19.39 6.97 17.59
N GLN A 7 -18.56 7.98 17.82
CA GLN A 7 -17.21 8.12 17.25
C GLN A 7 -16.24 7.03 17.75
N GLY A 8 -16.55 6.39 18.88
CA GLY A 8 -15.69 5.38 19.50
C GLY A 8 -15.55 4.08 18.69
N LEU A 9 -16.53 3.72 17.86
CA LEU A 9 -16.46 2.49 17.08
C LEU A 9 -15.41 2.57 15.95
N SER A 10 -15.25 3.74 15.32
CA SER A 10 -14.21 3.95 14.30
C SER A 10 -12.82 3.79 14.90
N GLN A 11 -12.57 4.44 16.04
CA GLN A 11 -11.27 4.39 16.72
C GLN A 11 -10.89 2.97 17.17
N ILE A 12 -11.88 2.17 17.59
CA ILE A 12 -11.65 0.78 18.00
C ILE A 12 -11.29 -0.08 16.77
N ILE A 13 -11.98 0.08 15.65
CA ILE A 13 -11.69 -0.65 14.41
C ILE A 13 -10.28 -0.32 13.90
N ASP A 14 -9.91 0.95 13.90
CA ASP A 14 -8.58 1.40 13.47
C ASP A 14 -7.47 0.83 14.37
N SER A 15 -7.70 0.83 15.68
CA SER A 15 -6.76 0.26 16.66
C SER A 15 -6.58 -1.25 16.49
N ILE A 16 -7.66 -2.00 16.27
CA ILE A 16 -7.59 -3.46 16.02
C ILE A 16 -6.85 -3.75 14.72
N ALA A 17 -7.17 -3.04 13.64
CA ALA A 17 -6.51 -3.24 12.35
C ALA A 17 -5.01 -2.95 12.43
N LEU A 18 -4.60 -1.92 13.18
CA LEU A 18 -3.19 -1.59 13.41
C LEU A 18 -2.47 -2.73 14.17
N THR A 19 -3.07 -3.24 15.25
CA THR A 19 -2.48 -4.33 16.04
C THR A 19 -2.27 -5.61 15.24
N MET A 20 -3.21 -5.96 14.35
CA MET A 20 -3.07 -7.14 13.49
C MET A 20 -1.94 -7.00 12.47
N SER A 21 -1.74 -5.79 11.93
CA SER A 21 -0.65 -5.50 11.00
C SER A 21 0.71 -5.55 11.70
N GLU A 22 0.81 -4.97 12.91
CA GLU A 22 2.01 -5.02 13.74
C GLU A 22 2.35 -6.46 14.13
N ASP A 23 1.39 -7.24 14.62
CA ASP A 23 1.57 -8.65 14.95
C ASP A 23 2.05 -9.47 13.75
N PHE A 24 1.49 -9.21 12.55
CA PHE A 24 1.93 -9.85 11.32
C PHE A 24 3.39 -9.53 10.99
N LEU A 25 3.79 -8.27 11.12
CA LEU A 25 5.16 -7.82 10.85
C LEU A 25 6.18 -8.37 11.86
N HIS A 26 5.78 -8.55 13.13
CA HIS A 26 6.66 -9.05 14.19
C HIS A 26 6.76 -10.57 14.23
N ASN A 27 5.70 -11.28 13.89
CA ASN A 27 5.63 -12.74 14.05
C ASN A 27 5.87 -13.52 12.74
N THR A 28 5.81 -12.86 11.59
CA THR A 28 6.03 -13.51 10.29
C THR A 28 7.47 -13.33 9.83
N THR A 29 8.12 -14.41 9.38
CA THR A 29 9.46 -14.32 8.81
C THR A 29 9.43 -13.50 7.52
N ARG A 30 10.26 -12.45 7.45
CA ARG A 30 10.44 -11.65 6.23
C ARG A 30 11.03 -12.48 5.09
N LYS A 31 10.56 -12.20 3.88
CA LYS A 31 11.15 -12.73 2.64
C LYS A 31 11.84 -11.62 1.86
N THR A 32 12.82 -12.00 1.06
CA THR A 32 13.40 -11.16 0.02
C THR A 32 12.57 -11.27 -1.26
N ILE A 33 12.60 -10.25 -2.10
CA ILE A 33 11.87 -10.23 -3.38
C ILE A 33 12.33 -11.38 -4.28
N GLY A 34 13.63 -11.69 -4.32
CA GLY A 34 14.16 -12.84 -5.03
C GLY A 34 13.54 -14.15 -4.54
N GLY A 35 13.39 -14.31 -3.22
CA GLY A 35 12.75 -15.49 -2.62
C GLY A 35 11.24 -15.59 -2.85
N LEU A 36 10.59 -14.55 -3.38
CA LEU A 36 9.18 -14.59 -3.78
C LEU A 36 8.98 -15.21 -5.17
N LYS A 37 9.99 -15.18 -6.05
CA LYS A 37 9.85 -15.69 -7.43
C LYS A 37 9.59 -17.19 -7.50
N ASP A 38 10.08 -17.92 -6.51
CA ASP A 38 9.91 -19.37 -6.39
C ASP A 38 8.71 -19.74 -5.49
N CYS A 39 7.89 -18.76 -5.11
CA CYS A 39 6.70 -18.97 -4.29
C CYS A 39 5.45 -19.04 -5.17
N PHE A 40 4.78 -20.19 -5.12
CA PHE A 40 3.57 -20.45 -5.93
C PHE A 40 2.28 -20.47 -5.10
N GLU A 41 2.40 -20.26 -3.79
CA GLU A 41 1.25 -20.22 -2.89
C GLU A 41 0.67 -18.80 -2.83
N VAL A 42 -0.66 -18.71 -2.78
CA VAL A 42 -1.37 -17.44 -2.56
C VAL A 42 -1.31 -17.13 -1.07
N THR A 43 -0.24 -16.45 -0.65
CA THR A 43 0.04 -16.11 0.75
C THR A 43 0.60 -14.70 0.89
N CYS A 44 0.54 -14.14 2.11
CA CYS A 44 1.13 -12.83 2.41
C CYS A 44 2.50 -13.00 3.07
N PHE A 45 3.48 -12.20 2.66
CA PHE A 45 4.80 -12.14 3.30
C PHE A 45 5.20 -10.70 3.58
N PRO A 46 5.78 -10.41 4.75
CA PRO A 46 6.42 -9.12 4.95
C PRO A 46 7.71 -9.08 4.13
N ILE A 47 7.88 -7.98 3.40
CA ILE A 47 9.11 -7.66 2.68
C ILE A 47 9.66 -6.34 3.22
N PHE A 48 10.98 -6.19 3.17
CA PHE A 48 11.63 -4.92 3.43
C PHE A 48 12.30 -4.45 2.15
N GLY A 49 11.86 -3.31 1.62
CA GLY A 49 12.33 -2.79 0.36
C GLY A 49 12.10 -1.29 0.25
N THR A 50 12.63 -0.71 -0.82
CA THR A 50 12.48 0.72 -1.15
C THR A 50 11.60 0.85 -2.39
N VAL A 51 10.62 1.75 -2.34
CA VAL A 51 9.89 2.15 -3.55
C VAL A 51 10.83 2.98 -4.43
N LYS A 52 11.18 2.45 -5.60
CA LYS A 52 12.12 3.09 -6.54
C LYS A 52 11.41 4.09 -7.46
N TYR A 53 10.27 3.71 -8.01
CA TYR A 53 9.44 4.57 -8.84
C TYR A 53 7.98 4.11 -8.81
N VAL A 54 7.08 5.05 -9.01
CA VAL A 54 5.66 4.78 -9.29
C VAL A 54 5.54 4.48 -10.78
N VAL A 55 4.85 3.39 -11.11
CA VAL A 55 4.48 3.03 -12.47
C VAL A 55 3.08 3.61 -12.70
N ASP A 56 3.00 4.54 -13.63
CA ASP A 56 1.73 5.12 -14.04
C ASP A 56 0.88 4.05 -14.75
N ASP A 57 -0.38 3.91 -14.35
CA ASP A 57 -1.30 2.90 -14.90
C ASP A 57 -2.69 3.49 -15.16
N GLU A 58 -2.79 4.82 -15.34
CA GLU A 58 -4.02 5.54 -15.71
C GLU A 58 -5.26 5.18 -14.87
N LYS A 59 -5.03 4.83 -13.60
CA LYS A 59 -6.07 4.40 -12.67
C LYS A 59 -6.10 5.28 -11.45
N TRP A 60 -7.32 5.61 -11.03
CA TRP A 60 -7.58 6.53 -9.92
C TRP A 60 -7.71 5.82 -8.56
N TYR A 61 -7.82 4.48 -8.54
CA TYR A 61 -8.10 3.70 -7.33
C TYR A 61 -6.91 2.87 -6.82
N HIS A 62 -5.84 2.76 -7.62
CA HIS A 62 -4.55 2.20 -7.20
C HIS A 62 -3.43 2.74 -8.07
N ILE A 63 -2.20 2.62 -7.57
CA ILE A 63 -0.98 2.84 -8.33
C ILE A 63 -0.15 1.57 -8.35
N ASN A 64 0.60 1.39 -9.43
CA ASN A 64 1.64 0.38 -9.47
C ASN A 64 2.95 1.01 -8.98
N VAL A 65 3.75 0.27 -8.23
CA VAL A 65 5.06 0.72 -7.78
C VAL A 65 6.11 -0.35 -8.02
N CYS A 66 7.32 0.08 -8.33
CA CYS A 66 8.49 -0.80 -8.33
C CYS A 66 9.11 -0.77 -6.94
N VAL A 67 9.07 -1.90 -6.25
CA VAL A 67 9.75 -2.12 -4.97
C VAL A 67 11.05 -2.87 -5.25
N ILE A 68 12.15 -2.39 -4.66
CA ILE A 68 13.46 -3.01 -4.77
C ILE A 68 14.00 -3.43 -3.40
N ASP A 69 14.73 -4.53 -3.36
CA ASP A 69 15.62 -4.92 -2.27
C ASP A 69 16.99 -5.32 -2.85
N GLU A 70 17.88 -5.82 -2.01
CA GLU A 70 19.21 -6.27 -2.43
C GLU A 70 19.21 -7.47 -3.40
N SER A 71 18.10 -8.22 -3.44
CA SER A 71 17.98 -9.46 -4.21
C SER A 71 17.29 -9.27 -5.57
N ASN A 72 16.31 -8.36 -5.66
CA ASN A 72 15.57 -8.11 -6.89
C ASN A 72 14.68 -6.86 -6.85
N SER A 73 13.86 -6.72 -7.90
CA SER A 73 12.73 -5.79 -7.96
C SER A 73 11.42 -6.54 -8.23
N THR A 74 10.31 -6.01 -7.74
CA THR A 74 8.96 -6.47 -8.10
C THR A 74 8.03 -5.28 -8.33
N THR A 75 7.07 -5.46 -9.22
CA THR A 75 5.93 -4.54 -9.33
C THR A 75 4.89 -4.94 -8.29
N SER A 76 4.40 -3.98 -7.52
CA SER A 76 3.36 -4.17 -6.51
C SER A 76 2.26 -3.12 -6.69
N VAL A 77 1.04 -3.46 -6.30
CA VAL A 77 -0.11 -2.55 -6.33
C VAL A 77 -0.27 -1.92 -4.95
N ILE A 78 -0.47 -0.61 -4.90
CA ILE A 78 -0.85 0.12 -3.68
C ILE A 78 -2.22 0.73 -3.89
N PHE A 79 -3.17 0.40 -3.02
CA PHE A 79 -4.52 0.97 -3.04
C PHE A 79 -4.56 2.33 -2.38
N ASP A 80 -5.63 3.10 -2.67
CA ASP A 80 -5.75 4.51 -2.29
C ASP A 80 -5.48 4.83 -0.81
N GLN A 81 -5.95 3.99 0.11
CA GLN A 81 -5.72 4.16 1.55
C GLN A 81 -4.23 4.07 1.89
N ASP A 82 -3.55 3.01 1.42
CA ASP A 82 -2.13 2.80 1.65
C ASP A 82 -1.28 3.84 0.93
N ALA A 83 -1.70 4.28 -0.26
CA ALA A 83 -1.03 5.34 -1.01
C ALA A 83 -1.10 6.67 -0.26
N THR A 84 -2.25 6.98 0.35
CA THR A 84 -2.43 8.18 1.16
C THR A 84 -1.50 8.15 2.39
N ILE A 85 -1.37 7.00 3.04
CA ILE A 85 -0.45 6.82 4.18
C ILE A 85 1.00 6.96 3.73
N LEU A 86 1.39 6.31 2.63
CA LEU A 86 2.79 6.21 2.20
C LEU A 86 3.30 7.48 1.51
N PHE A 87 2.47 8.12 0.69
CA PHE A 87 2.86 9.24 -0.17
C PHE A 87 2.23 10.57 0.24
N SER A 88 1.35 10.59 1.26
CA SER A 88 0.54 11.75 1.64
C SER A 88 -0.29 12.31 0.47
N LYS A 89 -0.63 11.45 -0.50
CA LYS A 89 -1.44 11.75 -1.68
C LYS A 89 -2.29 10.54 -2.03
N SER A 90 -3.57 10.76 -2.35
CA SER A 90 -4.43 9.70 -2.87
C SER A 90 -4.02 9.31 -4.30
N CYS A 91 -4.39 8.10 -4.71
CA CYS A 91 -4.24 7.64 -6.09
C CYS A 91 -4.97 8.57 -7.07
N ALA A 92 -6.16 9.07 -6.69
CA ALA A 92 -6.91 10.03 -7.49
C ALA A 92 -6.14 11.35 -7.68
N ASN A 93 -5.50 11.88 -6.64
CA ASN A 93 -4.71 13.10 -6.77
C ASN A 93 -3.47 12.91 -7.66
N MET A 94 -2.83 11.73 -7.58
CA MET A 94 -1.71 11.38 -8.45
C MET A 94 -2.17 11.28 -9.91
N PHE A 95 -3.30 10.61 -10.17
CA PHE A 95 -3.91 10.49 -11.49
C PHE A 95 -4.32 11.85 -12.09
N GLU A 96 -4.96 12.73 -11.31
CA GLU A 96 -5.31 14.08 -11.75
C GLU A 96 -4.09 14.90 -12.16
N THR A 97 -2.98 14.76 -11.40
CA THR A 97 -1.72 15.44 -11.72
C THR A 97 -1.16 14.95 -13.06
N TYR A 98 -1.21 13.64 -13.31
CA TYR A 98 -0.79 13.06 -14.59
C TYR A 98 -1.65 13.56 -15.76
N MET A 99 -2.97 13.50 -15.62
CA MET A 99 -3.89 13.98 -16.65
C MET A 99 -3.63 15.44 -16.99
N LYS A 100 -3.41 16.28 -15.99
CA LYS A 100 -3.06 17.68 -16.23
C LYS A 100 -1.78 17.85 -17.08
N VAL A 101 -0.76 17.05 -16.81
CA VAL A 101 0.50 17.08 -17.59
C VAL A 101 0.31 16.62 -19.04
N LEU A 102 -0.61 15.69 -19.31
CA LEU A 102 -0.85 15.19 -20.67
C LEU A 102 -1.68 16.14 -21.55
N TYR A 103 -2.55 16.95 -20.94
CA TYR A 103 -3.52 17.77 -21.66
C TYR A 103 -3.22 19.28 -21.61
N ASP A 104 -2.10 19.69 -20.98
CA ASP A 104 -1.51 21.05 -21.03
C ASP A 104 -0.41 21.13 -22.10
#